data_AF-A0A383CEN6-F1
#
_entry.id   AF-A0A383CEN6-F1
#
_cell.length_a   1.000
_cell.length_b   1.000
_cell.length_c   1.000
_cell.angle_alpha   90.00
_cell.angle_beta   90.00
_cell.angle_gamma   90.00
#
_symmetry.space_group_name_H-M   'P 1'
#
loop_
_entity.id
_entity.type
_entity.pdbx_description
1 polymer ?
#
loop_
_entity_poly.entity_id
_entity_poly.type
_entity_poly.pdbx_seq_one_letter_code
_entity_poly.pdbx_strand_id
1 'polypeptide(L)'
;MDLAVYSFEILTFLFVIAIIAGFIDTLVGGGGLLAVPALLLSGIPPIYVLGTNKFQGSMGTGIATFLLFRKKKLNWETIKYLMLASFIGSIIGGVIVQFIDTELLSFVIPIVLVVIAIYFIISPKP
;
A
#
# COMPACT_ATOMS: atom_id res chain seq x y z
N MET A 1 6.82 -6.98 -17.53
CA MET A 1 6.95 -5.51 -17.41
C MET A 1 8.30 -5.16 -18.02
N ASP A 2 8.31 -4.76 -19.28
CA ASP A 2 9.54 -4.31 -19.93
C ASP A 2 9.89 -2.92 -19.40
N LEU A 3 10.80 -2.86 -18.43
CA LEU A 3 11.34 -1.59 -17.91
C LEU A 3 11.95 -0.73 -19.03
N ALA A 4 12.31 -1.35 -20.16
CA ALA A 4 12.82 -0.71 -21.36
C ALA A 4 11.81 0.21 -22.08
N VAL A 5 10.52 0.13 -21.75
CA VAL A 5 9.47 0.97 -22.36
C VAL A 5 9.33 2.32 -21.64
N TYR A 6 9.80 2.44 -20.39
CA TYR A 6 9.66 3.67 -19.59
C TYR A 6 10.83 4.62 -19.78
N SER A 7 10.56 5.91 -19.95
CA SER A 7 11.60 6.93 -19.99
C SER A 7 12.31 7.06 -18.63
N PHE A 8 13.58 7.46 -18.66
CA PHE A 8 14.37 7.69 -17.44
C PHE A 8 13.72 8.71 -16.51
N GLU A 9 12.98 9.67 -17.07
CA GLU A 9 12.21 10.68 -16.35
C GLU A 9 11.10 10.06 -15.49
N ILE A 10 10.29 9.16 -16.07
CA ILE A 10 9.20 8.47 -15.35
C ILE A 10 9.77 7.60 -14.24
N LEU A 11 10.86 6.88 -14.51
CA LEU A 11 11.49 6.02 -13.51
C LEU A 11 12.03 6.82 -12.32
N THR A 12 12.68 7.95 -12.60
CA THR A 12 13.19 8.86 -11.55
C THR A 12 12.03 9.45 -10.74
N PHE A 13 10.96 9.88 -11.40
CA PHE A 13 9.75 10.39 -10.75
C PHE A 13 9.10 9.35 -9.82
N LEU A 14 8.88 8.13 -10.32
CA LEU A 14 8.31 7.04 -9.53
C LEU A 14 9.21 6.66 -8.36
N PHE A 15 10.53 6.67 -8.54
CA PHE A 15 11.49 6.39 -7.48
C PHE A 15 11.40 7.41 -6.34
N VAL A 16 11.37 8.71 -6.66
CA VAL A 16 11.24 9.79 -5.67
C VAL A 16 9.90 9.68 -4.93
N ILE A 17 8.81 9.45 -5.65
CA ILE A 17 7.49 9.24 -5.03
C ILE A 17 7.48 8.00 -4.14
N ALA A 18 8.09 6.89 -4.57
CA ALA A 18 8.16 5.68 -3.77
C ALA A 18 8.88 5.92 -2.44
N ILE A 19 9.97 6.69 -2.42
CA ILE A 19 10.66 7.06 -1.18
C ILE A 19 9.75 7.88 -0.26
N ILE A 20 9.13 8.94 -0.78
CA ILE A 20 8.27 9.83 0.01
C ILE A 20 7.04 9.07 0.53
N ALA A 21 6.39 8.31 -0.35
CA ALA A 21 5.23 7.49 -0.01
C ALA A 21 5.59 6.46 1.06
N GLY A 22 6.73 5.78 0.93
CA GLY A 22 7.18 4.79 1.92
C GLY A 22 7.44 5.42 3.28
N PHE A 23 8.06 6.60 3.32
CA PHE A 23 8.27 7.35 4.56
C PHE A 23 6.93 7.71 5.23
N ILE A 24 6.00 8.28 4.47
CA ILE A 24 4.66 8.63 4.98
C ILE A 24 3.88 7.41 5.43
N ASP A 25 3.98 6.29 4.71
CA ASP A 25 3.34 5.03 5.07
C ASP A 25 3.79 4.54 6.44
N THR A 26 5.09 4.64 6.75
CA THR A 26 5.60 4.25 8.07
C THR A 26 5.19 5.20 9.20
N LEU A 27 4.90 6.46 8.90
CA LEU A 27 4.49 7.47 9.90
C LEU A 27 3.00 7.45 10.19
N VAL A 28 2.17 7.35 9.14
CA VAL A 28 0.72 7.63 9.20
C VAL A 28 -0.11 6.52 8.51
N GLY A 29 0.52 5.58 7.80
CA GLY A 29 -0.18 4.49 7.07
C GLY A 29 -0.90 4.91 5.79
N GLY A 30 -0.68 6.16 5.34
CA GLY A 30 -1.37 6.76 4.19
C GLY A 30 -0.52 6.82 2.91
N GLY A 31 0.65 6.18 2.85
CA GLY A 31 1.59 6.33 1.73
C GLY A 31 1.01 5.86 0.38
N GLY A 32 0.05 4.93 0.42
CA GLY A 32 -0.70 4.51 -0.76
C GLY A 32 -1.48 5.62 -1.46
N LEU A 33 -1.88 6.68 -0.74
CA LEU A 33 -2.54 7.85 -1.33
C LEU A 33 -1.63 8.61 -2.31
N LEU A 34 -0.30 8.46 -2.18
CA LEU A 34 0.68 9.03 -3.12
C LEU A 34 1.16 8.02 -4.15
N ALA A 35 1.56 6.82 -3.71
CA ALA A 35 2.15 5.83 -4.60
C ALA A 35 1.16 5.26 -5.62
N VAL A 36 -0.10 5.02 -5.23
CA VAL A 36 -1.09 4.40 -6.12
C VAL A 36 -1.47 5.32 -7.28
N PRO A 37 -1.81 6.61 -7.09
CA PRO A 37 -2.04 7.52 -8.22
C PRO A 37 -0.82 7.67 -9.12
N ALA A 38 0.39 7.80 -8.56
CA ALA A 38 1.60 7.95 -9.37
C ALA A 38 1.85 6.73 -10.27
N LEU A 39 1.66 5.52 -9.74
CA LEU A 39 1.79 4.29 -10.50
C LEU A 39 0.67 4.12 -11.54
N LEU A 40 -0.58 4.47 -11.21
CA LEU A 40 -1.68 4.46 -12.17
C LEU A 40 -1.44 5.43 -13.34
N LEU A 41 -0.94 6.64 -13.06
CA LEU A 41 -0.61 7.64 -14.07
C LEU A 41 0.52 7.20 -15.00
N SER A 42 1.35 6.24 -14.58
CA SER A 42 2.36 5.63 -15.45
C SER A 42 1.81 4.57 -16.41
N GLY A 43 0.50 4.28 -16.38
CA GLY A 43 -0.15 3.32 -17.27
C GLY A 43 -0.01 1.86 -16.85
N ILE A 44 0.47 1.60 -15.62
CA ILE A 44 0.58 0.25 -15.06
C ILE A 44 -0.83 -0.26 -14.72
N PRO A 45 -1.18 -1.51 -15.08
CA PRO A 45 -2.48 -2.07 -14.74
C PRO A 45 -2.71 -2.09 -13.21
N PRO A 46 -3.92 -1.73 -12.73
CA PRO A 46 -4.29 -1.65 -11.32
C PRO A 46 -3.82 -2.79 -10.42
N ILE A 47 -3.88 -4.04 -10.89
CA ILE A 47 -3.47 -5.20 -10.10
C ILE A 47 -1.99 -5.13 -9.70
N TYR A 48 -1.13 -4.71 -10.63
CA TYR A 48 0.29 -4.53 -10.37
C TYR A 48 0.53 -3.29 -9.50
N VAL A 49 -0.22 -2.20 -9.72
CA VAL A 49 -0.13 -1.01 -8.87
C VAL A 49 -0.42 -1.34 -7.41
N LEU A 50 -1.53 -2.03 -7.14
CA LEU A 50 -1.91 -2.44 -5.79
C LEU A 50 -0.89 -3.39 -5.18
N GLY A 51 -0.40 -4.36 -5.96
CA GLY A 51 0.64 -5.29 -5.52
C GLY A 51 1.94 -4.57 -5.14
N THR A 52 2.45 -3.69 -6.00
CA THR A 52 3.66 -2.90 -5.76
C THR A 52 3.52 -2.02 -4.52
N ASN A 53 2.38 -1.33 -4.36
CA ASN A 53 2.13 -0.52 -3.18
C ASN A 53 2.09 -1.35 -1.89
N LYS A 54 1.38 -2.48 -1.87
CA LYS A 54 1.27 -3.32 -0.67
C LYS A 54 2.58 -4.01 -0.33
N PHE A 55 3.37 -4.40 -1.33
CA PHE A 55 4.70 -4.93 -1.11
C PHE A 55 5.62 -3.89 -0.45
N GLN A 56 5.61 -2.67 -0.98
CA GLN A 56 6.36 -1.54 -0.41
C GLN A 56 5.99 -1.28 1.05
N GLY A 57 4.70 -1.14 1.38
CA GLY A 57 4.24 -0.89 2.75
C GLY A 57 4.50 -2.04 3.73
N SER A 58 4.46 -3.29 3.23
CA SER A 58 4.74 -4.49 4.04
C SER A 58 6.18 -4.53 4.55
N MET A 59 7.14 -4.00 3.78
CA MET A 59 8.54 -3.91 4.25
C MET A 59 8.66 -2.95 5.44
N GLY A 60 8.04 -1.77 5.37
CA GLY A 60 8.07 -0.77 6.43
C GLY A 60 7.40 -1.27 7.73
N THR A 61 6.20 -1.82 7.61
CA THR A 61 5.46 -2.40 8.76
C THR A 61 6.15 -3.66 9.30
N GLY A 62 6.79 -4.46 8.45
CA GLY A 62 7.60 -5.61 8.85
C GLY A 62 8.80 -5.21 9.72
N ILE A 63 9.56 -4.19 9.32
CA ILE A 63 10.67 -3.65 10.11
C ILE A 63 10.16 -3.08 11.45
N ALA A 64 9.08 -2.29 11.43
CA ALA A 64 8.49 -1.75 12.65
C ALA A 64 8.08 -2.87 13.64
N THR A 65 7.43 -3.91 13.12
CA THR A 65 7.02 -5.09 13.89
C THR A 65 8.24 -5.81 14.47
N PHE A 66 9.29 -6.02 13.68
CA PHE A 66 10.54 -6.64 14.15
C PHE A 66 11.19 -5.84 15.28
N LEU A 67 11.24 -4.51 15.17
CA LEU A 67 11.78 -3.63 16.21
C LEU A 67 10.95 -3.70 17.51
N LEU A 68 9.62 -3.70 17.41
CA LEU A 68 8.73 -3.84 18.57
C LEU A 68 8.86 -5.20 19.24
N PHE A 69 9.00 -6.27 18.45
CA PHE A 69 9.25 -7.62 18.92
C PHE A 69 10.57 -7.69 19.70
N ARG A 70 11.67 -7.18 19.12
CA ARG A 70 12.99 -7.14 19.76
C ARG A 70 12.98 -6.33 21.07
N LYS A 71 12.17 -5.27 21.14
CA LYS A 71 12.00 -4.45 22.36
C LYS A 71 11.04 -5.06 23.39
N LYS A 72 10.51 -6.28 23.17
CA LYS A 72 9.52 -6.96 24.01
C LYS A 72 8.29 -6.09 24.32
N LYS A 73 7.91 -5.22 23.38
CA LYS A 73 6.72 -4.36 23.49
C LYS A 73 5.44 -5.01 22.96
N LEU A 74 5.52 -6.24 22.47
CA LEU A 74 4.40 -6.99 21.92
C LEU A 74 3.89 -8.00 22.95
N ASN A 75 2.60 -7.92 23.28
CA ASN A 75 1.92 -8.95 24.06
C ASN A 75 1.43 -10.06 23.12
N TRP A 76 2.13 -11.19 23.11
CA TRP A 76 1.86 -12.31 22.19
C TRP A 76 0.45 -12.89 22.34
N GLU A 77 -0.09 -12.95 23.57
CA GLU A 77 -1.39 -13.55 23.83
C GLU A 77 -2.53 -12.78 23.15
N THR A 78 -2.40 -11.45 23.08
CA THR A 78 -3.38 -10.57 22.44
C THR A 78 -3.22 -10.56 20.91
N ILE A 79 -1.99 -10.48 20.41
CA ILE A 79 -1.77 -10.22 18.98
C ILE A 79 -1.89 -11.46 18.09
N LYS A 80 -1.70 -12.68 18.63
CA LYS A 80 -1.65 -13.90 17.81
C LYS A 80 -2.94 -14.15 17.01
N TYR A 81 -4.10 -13.89 17.60
CA TYR A 81 -5.39 -14.06 16.94
C TYR A 81 -5.64 -12.95 15.91
N LEU A 82 -5.28 -11.70 16.24
CA LEU A 82 -5.37 -10.58 15.31
C LEU A 82 -4.47 -10.76 14.09
N MET A 83 -3.25 -11.27 14.31
CA MET A 83 -2.29 -11.57 13.26
C MET A 83 -2.82 -12.68 12.33
N LEU A 84 -3.37 -13.76 12.89
CA LEU A 84 -3.92 -14.85 12.10
C LEU A 84 -5.14 -14.41 11.29
N ALA A 85 -6.06 -13.65 11.89
CA ALA A 85 -7.22 -13.10 11.20
C ALA A 85 -6.81 -12.15 10.06
N SER A 86 -5.83 -11.27 10.32
CA SER A 86 -5.29 -10.35 9.30
C SER A 86 -4.58 -11.09 8.17
N PHE A 87 -3.86 -12.16 8.48
CA PHE A 87 -3.18 -13.00 7.48
C PHE A 87 -4.18 -13.68 6.56
N ILE A 88 -5.20 -14.33 7.12
CA ILE A 88 -6.26 -14.99 6.36
C ILE A 88 -7.02 -13.96 5.51
N GLY A 89 -7.41 -12.83 6.10
CA GLY A 89 -8.10 -11.75 5.40
C GLY A 89 -7.29 -11.17 4.24
N SER A 90 -5.97 -11.03 4.42
CA SER A 90 -5.07 -10.53 3.37
C SER A 90 -4.94 -11.51 2.20
N ILE A 91 -4.87 -12.82 2.47
CA ILE A 91 -4.86 -13.85 1.42
C ILE A 91 -6.17 -13.83 0.66
N ILE A 92 -7.30 -13.85 1.37
CA ILE A 92 -8.63 -13.86 0.75
C ILE A 92 -8.82 -12.61 -0.12
N GLY A 93 -8.52 -11.42 0.41
CA GLY A 93 -8.62 -10.17 -0.34
C GLY A 93 -7.69 -10.13 -1.55
N GLY A 94 -6.44 -10.58 -1.38
CA GLY A 94 -5.46 -10.64 -2.47
C GLY A 94 -5.80 -11.63 -3.57
N VAL A 95 -6.53 -12.70 -3.26
CA VAL A 95 -7.06 -13.65 -4.25
C VAL A 95 -8.28 -13.06 -4.94
N ILE A 96 -9.24 -12.50 -4.19
CA ILE A 96 -10.47 -11.91 -4.74
C ILE A 96 -10.14 -10.81 -5.75
N VAL A 97 -9.17 -9.94 -5.46
CA VAL A 97 -8.84 -8.81 -6.35
C VAL A 97 -8.32 -9.26 -7.72
N GLN A 98 -7.78 -10.48 -7.84
CA GLN A 98 -7.33 -11.04 -9.12
C GLN A 98 -8.50 -11.48 -10.02
N PHE A 99 -9.69 -11.66 -9.45
CA PHE A 99 -10.91 -12.02 -10.19
C PHE A 99 -11.77 -10.81 -10.56
N ILE A 100 -11.36 -9.59 -10.19
CA ILE A 100 -12.07 -8.36 -10.54
C ILE A 100 -11.51 -7.82 -11.86
N ASP A 101 -12.42 -7.35 -12.72
CA ASP A 101 -12.06 -6.72 -13.99
C ASP A 101 -11.13 -5.51 -13.80
N THR A 102 -10.13 -5.39 -14.68
CA THR A 102 -9.15 -4.30 -14.62
C THR A 102 -9.77 -2.93 -14.91
N GLU A 103 -10.77 -2.85 -15.77
CA GLU A 103 -11.52 -1.62 -16.04
C GLU A 103 -12.29 -1.16 -14.79
N LEU A 104 -12.94 -2.10 -14.10
CA LEU A 104 -13.62 -1.81 -12.84
C LEU A 104 -12.63 -1.34 -11.76
N LEU A 105 -11.48 -1.99 -11.62
CA LEU A 105 -10.44 -1.56 -10.69
C LEU A 105 -9.91 -0.16 -11.02
N SER A 106 -9.68 0.13 -12.30
CA SER A 106 -9.21 1.44 -12.77
C SER A 106 -10.17 2.57 -12.43
N PHE A 107 -11.48 2.28 -12.38
CA PHE A 107 -12.51 3.25 -11.99
C PHE A 107 -12.70 3.34 -10.47
N VAL A 108 -12.75 2.20 -9.78
CA VAL A 108 -13.06 2.14 -8.33
C VAL A 108 -11.90 2.64 -7.48
N ILE A 109 -10.65 2.34 -7.84
CA ILE A 109 -9.48 2.70 -7.03
C ILE A 109 -9.37 4.23 -6.84
N PRO A 110 -9.41 5.08 -7.88
CA PRO A 110 -9.37 6.53 -7.69
C PRO A 110 -10.46 7.06 -6.77
N ILE A 111 -11.69 6.55 -6.89
CA ILE A 111 -12.82 6.96 -6.05
C ILE A 111 -12.53 6.62 -4.58
N VAL A 112 -12.10 5.39 -4.31
CA VAL A 112 -11.75 4.93 -2.96
C VAL A 112 -10.60 5.77 -2.39
N LEU A 113 -9.59 6.10 -3.19
CA LEU A 113 -8.47 6.93 -2.75
C LEU A 113 -8.93 8.34 -2.38
N VAL A 114 -9.83 8.96 -3.15
CA VAL A 114 -10.39 10.28 -2.83
C VAL A 114 -11.19 10.22 -1.52
N VAL A 115 -12.04 9.21 -1.34
CA VAL A 115 -12.80 9.01 -0.11
C VAL A 115 -11.87 8.86 1.10
N ILE A 116 -10.83 8.04 0.99
CA ILE A 116 -9.85 7.84 2.05
C ILE A 116 -9.04 9.12 2.30
N ALA A 117 -8.65 9.86 1.26
CA ALA A 117 -7.94 11.13 1.41
C ALA A 117 -8.80 12.16 2.16
N ILE A 118 -10.08 12.29 1.82
CA ILE A 118 -11.04 13.14 2.54
C ILE A 118 -11.15 12.69 3.99
N TYR A 119 -11.28 11.38 4.24
CA TYR A 119 -11.32 10.83 5.59
C TYR A 119 -10.07 11.20 6.38
N PHE A 120 -8.87 11.08 5.82
CA PHE A 120 -7.61 11.47 6.49
C PHE A 120 -7.53 12.97 6.80
N ILE A 121 -8.09 13.84 5.94
CA ILE A 121 -8.11 15.29 6.16
C ILE A 121 -9.07 15.67 7.29
N ILE A 122 -10.22 15.00 7.38
CA ILE A 122 -11.28 15.32 8.34
C ILE A 122 -11.08 14.59 9.68
N SER A 123 -10.42 13.42 9.67
CA SER A 123 -10.25 12.60 10.87
C SER A 123 -9.46 13.37 11.94
N PRO A 124 -9.98 13.47 13.18
CA PRO A 124 -9.28 14.13 14.26
C PRO A 124 -7.94 13.42 14.54
N LYS A 125 -6.88 14.22 14.74
CA LYS A 125 -5.56 13.70 15.12
C LYS A 125 -5.69 12.95 16.47
N PRO A 126 -5.12 11.75 16.61
CA PRO A 126 -5.03 11.06 17.90
C PRO A 126 -4.11 11.80 18.88
#